data_AF-A0A6P0U567-F1
#
_entry.id   AF-A0A6P0U567-F1
#
_cell.length_a   1.000
_cell.length_b   1.000
_cell.length_c   1.000
_cell.angle_alpha   90.00
_cell.angle_beta   90.00
_cell.angle_gamma   90.00
#
_symmetry.space_group_name_H-M   'P 1'
#
loop_
_entity.id
_entity.type
_entity.pdbx_description
1 polymer ?
#
loop_
_entity_poly.entity_id
_entity_poly.type
_entity_poly.pdbx_seq_one_letter_code
_entity_poly.pdbx_strand_id
1 'polypeptide(L)'
;NKLDYLKTGYAEDLEDSNFPKLEDKIWQILNQEKGYILLMSALGSINEAIVEMKTPLQAELQACQKQTKEELDALENKFETEKKRLEELINNQNTWNNQLRDGITDMRREVTNSFDDGFTNIRRKLNDYIEEMTDKPQKIANLIETEIDALISQVGKELTPKAQLLYKEVEHSTGLDLNPLEVTSLESSSTKISTDDINLKARGWWDKAMKASRSGMMSGFSIAAVGGAIGFAAGLPFGGVGAFPGTTIGAAIGGTLGKVAGFFMGTKDSWDDLRKKDQIENQKIIAKKINPIIDDSQKEGRRNLDNAITKLERFMRDELLERIKSQKKTYEESLNSIKKKSPTFSTGCRTTFSRITATLGISRRYLSARSKNRQRNRKVADNSVQ
;
A
#
# COMPACT_ATOMS: atom_id res chain seq x y z
N ASN A 1 30.86 -4.02 -22.58
CA ASN A 1 30.62 -4.63 -21.24
C ASN A 1 30.69 -3.51 -20.21
N LYS A 2 29.74 -3.38 -19.26
CA LYS A 2 29.69 -2.25 -18.31
C LYS A 2 30.99 -2.10 -17.52
N LEU A 3 31.68 -3.21 -17.22
CA LEU A 3 32.98 -3.19 -16.55
C LEU A 3 34.08 -2.61 -17.43
N ASP A 4 33.99 -2.78 -18.74
CA ASP A 4 34.94 -2.21 -19.69
C ASP A 4 34.66 -0.72 -19.87
N TYR A 5 33.38 -0.30 -19.96
CA TYR A 5 33.00 1.12 -19.91
C TYR A 5 33.55 1.84 -18.66
N LEU A 6 33.48 1.19 -17.48
CA LEU A 6 34.01 1.77 -16.24
C LEU A 6 35.54 1.92 -16.23
N LYS A 7 36.25 1.14 -17.05
CA LYS A 7 37.72 1.23 -17.18
C LYS A 7 38.14 2.20 -18.26
N THR A 8 37.41 2.24 -19.37
CA THR A 8 37.82 2.94 -20.59
C THR A 8 37.14 4.30 -20.74
N GLY A 9 35.92 4.46 -20.20
CA GLY A 9 35.07 5.63 -20.40
C GLY A 9 34.45 5.74 -21.80
N TYR A 10 34.62 4.74 -22.68
CA TYR A 10 34.13 4.80 -24.06
C TYR A 10 32.64 4.46 -24.15
N ALA A 11 31.84 5.36 -24.73
CA ALA A 11 30.39 5.20 -24.83
C ALA A 11 29.94 3.91 -25.55
N GLU A 12 30.72 3.42 -26.53
CA GLU A 12 30.45 2.16 -27.25
C GLU A 12 30.39 0.96 -26.30
N ASP A 13 31.27 0.89 -25.28
CA ASP A 13 31.31 -0.19 -24.30
C ASP A 13 30.04 -0.26 -23.42
N LEU A 14 29.36 0.89 -23.26
CA LEU A 14 28.11 1.04 -22.52
C LEU A 14 26.90 0.65 -23.37
N GLU A 15 26.88 1.03 -24.65
CA GLU A 15 25.83 0.63 -25.58
C GLU A 15 25.82 -0.90 -25.78
N ASP A 16 27.01 -1.49 -25.98
CA ASP A 16 27.18 -2.94 -26.14
C ASP A 16 26.80 -3.74 -24.89
N SER A 17 26.81 -3.12 -23.71
CA SER A 17 26.44 -3.79 -22.47
C SER A 17 24.93 -3.90 -22.26
N ASN A 18 24.09 -3.30 -23.12
CA ASN A 18 22.64 -3.17 -22.94
C ASN A 18 22.23 -2.54 -21.58
N PHE A 19 23.15 -1.89 -20.86
CA PHE A 19 22.83 -1.30 -19.57
C PHE A 19 21.88 -0.12 -19.68
N PRO A 20 21.98 0.78 -20.69
CA PRO A 20 21.01 1.85 -20.88
C PRO A 20 19.56 1.33 -21.00
N LYS A 21 19.34 0.25 -21.75
CA LYS A 21 18.01 -0.37 -21.89
C LYS A 21 17.49 -0.96 -20.58
N LEU A 22 18.37 -1.54 -19.76
CA LEU A 22 18.01 -2.05 -18.44
C LEU A 22 17.67 -0.89 -17.49
N GLU A 23 18.49 0.16 -17.48
CA GLU A 23 18.30 1.37 -16.70
C GLU A 23 16.98 2.06 -17.05
N ASP A 24 16.70 2.26 -18.35
CA ASP A 24 15.43 2.81 -18.83
C ASP A 24 14.25 1.97 -18.37
N LYS A 25 14.38 0.64 -18.38
CA LYS A 25 13.29 -0.24 -17.93
C LYS A 25 13.09 -0.20 -16.42
N ILE A 26 14.18 -0.13 -15.64
CA ILE A 26 14.13 0.06 -14.18
C ILE A 26 13.47 1.40 -13.88
N TRP A 27 13.86 2.49 -14.54
CA TRP A 27 13.25 3.79 -14.36
C TRP A 27 11.79 3.83 -14.82
N GLN A 28 11.44 3.13 -15.89
CA GLN A 28 10.05 2.99 -16.32
C GLN A 28 9.21 2.33 -15.22
N ILE A 29 9.66 1.19 -14.67
CA ILE A 29 8.94 0.47 -13.60
C ILE A 29 8.91 1.30 -12.31
N LEU A 30 10.04 1.91 -11.94
CA LEU A 30 10.11 2.78 -10.77
C LEU A 30 9.19 3.98 -10.94
N ASN A 31 9.15 4.65 -12.08
CA ASN A 31 8.31 5.81 -12.30
C ASN A 31 6.81 5.45 -12.42
N GLN A 32 6.49 4.29 -12.99
CA GLN A 32 5.11 3.86 -13.18
C GLN A 32 4.46 3.34 -11.89
N GLU A 33 5.18 2.56 -11.08
CA GLU A 33 4.57 1.88 -9.93
C GLU A 33 5.02 2.48 -8.60
N LYS A 34 6.34 2.52 -8.32
CA LYS A 34 6.85 2.93 -7.01
C LYS A 34 6.88 4.44 -6.82
N GLY A 35 7.21 5.21 -7.85
CA GLY A 35 7.29 6.66 -7.85
C GLY A 35 5.92 7.27 -7.66
N TYR A 36 4.91 6.74 -8.37
CA TYR A 36 3.51 7.11 -8.17
C TYR A 36 3.06 6.85 -6.72
N ILE A 37 3.37 5.66 -6.19
CA ILE A 37 3.12 5.28 -4.79
C ILE A 37 3.74 6.23 -3.76
N LEU A 38 5.04 6.50 -3.90
CA LEU A 38 5.78 7.41 -3.01
C LEU A 38 5.21 8.83 -3.10
N LEU A 39 4.88 9.29 -4.31
CA LEU A 39 4.28 10.59 -4.55
C LEU A 39 2.88 10.68 -3.92
N MET A 40 2.04 9.66 -4.09
CA MET A 40 0.71 9.63 -3.49
C MET A 40 0.77 9.58 -1.95
N SER A 41 1.80 8.95 -1.37
CA SER A 41 2.09 9.04 0.08
C SER A 41 2.30 10.48 0.50
N ALA A 42 3.27 11.14 -0.15
CA ALA A 42 3.69 12.47 0.21
C ALA A 42 2.53 13.47 0.00
N LEU A 43 1.78 13.31 -1.09
CA LEU A 43 0.57 14.07 -1.36
C LEU A 43 -0.52 13.81 -0.31
N GLY A 44 -0.69 12.57 0.15
CA GLY A 44 -1.61 12.22 1.24
C GLY A 44 -1.25 12.94 2.54
N SER A 45 0.01 12.87 2.97
CA SER A 45 0.48 13.55 4.18
C SER A 45 0.42 15.08 4.06
N ILE A 46 0.70 15.64 2.88
CA ILE A 46 0.54 17.07 2.63
C ILE A 46 -0.94 17.46 2.71
N ASN A 47 -1.83 16.67 2.13
CA ASN A 47 -3.27 16.93 2.18
C ASN A 47 -3.81 16.87 3.60
N GLU A 48 -3.37 15.90 4.41
CA GLU A 48 -3.71 15.80 5.82
C GLU A 48 -3.27 17.06 6.60
N ALA A 49 -2.00 17.46 6.45
CA ALA A 49 -1.50 18.69 7.07
C ALA A 49 -2.26 19.94 6.59
N ILE A 50 -2.67 19.99 5.31
CA ILE A 50 -3.50 21.08 4.78
C ILE A 50 -4.89 21.07 5.44
N VAL A 51 -5.53 19.90 5.60
CA VAL A 51 -6.84 19.77 6.24
C VAL A 51 -6.79 20.17 7.72
N GLU A 52 -5.76 19.73 8.44
CA GLU A 52 -5.50 20.10 9.84
C GLU A 52 -5.32 21.61 10.00
N MET A 53 -4.59 22.27 9.09
CA MET A 53 -4.44 23.73 9.11
C MET A 53 -5.70 24.48 8.64
N LYS A 54 -6.41 23.93 7.67
CA LYS A 54 -7.57 24.58 7.04
C LYS A 54 -8.74 24.68 8.01
N THR A 55 -9.00 23.66 8.81
CA THR A 55 -10.14 23.62 9.74
C THR A 55 -10.14 24.79 10.74
N PRO A 56 -9.08 25.04 11.53
CA PRO A 56 -9.05 26.18 12.46
C PRO A 56 -9.09 27.52 11.74
N LEU A 57 -8.41 27.65 10.60
CA LEU A 57 -8.46 28.90 9.80
C LEU A 57 -9.86 29.18 9.25
N GLN A 58 -10.58 28.14 8.80
CA GLN A 58 -11.97 28.27 8.36
C GLN A 58 -12.91 28.57 9.52
N ALA A 59 -12.68 27.98 10.70
CA ALA A 59 -13.43 28.29 11.93
C ALA A 59 -13.28 29.77 12.30
N GLU A 60 -12.05 30.29 12.33
CA GLU A 60 -11.77 31.70 12.60
C GLU A 60 -12.38 32.63 11.54
N LEU A 61 -12.30 32.23 10.27
CA LEU A 61 -12.87 32.97 9.15
C LEU A 61 -14.39 33.03 9.25
N GLN A 62 -15.04 31.90 9.53
CA GLN A 62 -16.48 31.81 9.70
C GLN A 62 -16.92 32.63 10.89
N ALA A 63 -16.25 32.51 12.05
CA ALA A 63 -16.48 33.37 13.20
C ALA A 63 -16.46 34.83 12.76
N CYS A 64 -15.38 35.34 12.15
CA CYS A 64 -15.33 36.74 11.71
C CYS A 64 -16.40 37.15 10.67
N GLN A 65 -16.96 36.21 9.91
CA GLN A 65 -18.03 36.49 8.95
C GLN A 65 -19.42 36.47 9.59
N LYS A 66 -19.62 35.65 10.62
CA LYS A 66 -20.87 35.57 11.37
C LYS A 66 -21.07 36.88 12.12
N GLN A 67 -22.22 37.51 11.90
CA GLN A 67 -22.48 38.85 12.42
C GLN A 67 -23.26 38.81 13.73
N THR A 68 -23.91 37.69 14.02
CA THR A 68 -24.73 37.52 15.21
C THR A 68 -24.07 36.57 16.20
N LYS A 69 -24.32 36.83 17.48
CA LYS A 69 -23.92 35.95 18.57
C LYS A 69 -24.48 34.54 18.39
N GLU A 70 -25.72 34.43 17.92
CA GLU A 70 -26.40 33.16 17.66
C GLU A 70 -25.66 32.28 16.64
N GLU A 71 -25.16 32.86 15.54
CA GLU A 71 -24.40 32.10 14.55
C GLU A 71 -23.02 31.63 15.07
N LEU A 72 -22.42 32.41 15.97
CA LEU A 72 -21.17 32.05 16.64
C LEU A 72 -21.39 30.92 17.65
N ASP A 73 -22.44 31.05 18.49
CA ASP A 73 -22.83 30.05 19.47
C ASP A 73 -23.19 28.72 18.78
N ALA A 74 -23.86 28.76 17.62
CA ALA A 74 -24.13 27.57 16.80
C ALA A 74 -22.86 26.90 16.26
N LEU A 75 -21.86 27.68 15.85
CA LEU A 75 -20.57 27.15 15.39
C LEU A 75 -19.76 26.55 16.54
N GLU A 76 -19.74 27.20 17.70
CA GLU A 76 -19.11 26.69 18.93
C GLU A 76 -19.76 25.38 19.36
N ASN A 77 -21.10 25.32 19.40
CA ASN A 77 -21.85 24.11 19.72
C ASN A 77 -21.51 22.97 18.76
N LYS A 78 -21.38 23.25 17.45
CA LYS A 78 -20.97 22.24 16.47
C LYS A 78 -19.60 21.64 16.80
N PHE A 79 -18.60 22.48 17.09
CA PHE A 79 -17.26 21.99 17.42
C PHE A 79 -17.21 21.27 18.77
N GLU A 80 -17.96 21.72 19.78
CA GLU A 80 -18.09 20.99 21.05
C GLU A 80 -18.77 19.63 20.86
N THR A 81 -19.79 19.52 20.01
CA THR A 81 -20.44 18.25 19.68
C THR A 81 -19.47 17.28 19.01
N GLU A 82 -18.72 17.72 17.99
CA GLU A 82 -17.73 16.86 17.33
C GLU A 82 -16.59 16.45 18.27
N LYS A 83 -16.10 17.38 19.11
CA LYS A 83 -15.11 17.07 20.14
C LYS A 83 -15.61 15.98 21.09
N LYS A 84 -16.83 16.13 21.63
CA LYS A 84 -17.43 15.13 22.53
C LYS A 84 -17.59 13.79 21.85
N ARG A 85 -18.02 13.76 20.58
CA ARG A 85 -18.10 12.53 19.78
C ARG A 85 -16.75 11.83 19.68
N LEU A 86 -15.66 12.57 19.43
CA LEU A 86 -14.31 12.00 19.38
C LEU A 86 -13.82 11.54 20.76
N GLU A 87 -14.18 12.25 21.84
CA GLU A 87 -13.92 11.81 23.21
C GLU A 87 -14.66 10.52 23.55
N GLU A 88 -15.91 10.39 23.12
CA GLU A 88 -16.68 9.15 23.22
C GLU A 88 -16.03 8.02 22.44
N LEU A 89 -15.47 8.26 21.24
CA LEU A 89 -14.73 7.23 20.49
C LEU A 89 -13.42 6.80 21.19
N ILE A 90 -12.74 7.71 21.87
CA ILE A 90 -11.56 7.39 22.69
C ILE A 90 -11.98 6.58 23.93
N ASN A 91 -13.05 7.00 24.62
CA ASN A 91 -13.51 6.35 25.84
C ASN A 91 -14.16 4.98 25.55
N ASN A 92 -14.86 4.87 24.42
CA ASN A 92 -15.45 3.65 23.89
C ASN A 92 -14.51 2.93 22.91
N GLN A 93 -13.18 3.07 23.12
CA GLN A 93 -12.18 2.43 22.28
C GLN A 93 -12.42 0.93 22.10
N ASN A 94 -13.00 0.28 23.10
CA ASN A 94 -13.34 -1.14 23.05
C ASN A 94 -14.28 -1.49 21.89
N THR A 95 -15.23 -0.63 21.48
CA THR A 95 -16.24 -0.99 20.47
C THR A 95 -15.61 -1.12 19.07
N TRP A 96 -14.97 -0.07 18.57
CA TRP A 96 -14.35 -0.11 17.24
C TRP A 96 -13.11 -1.01 17.21
N ASN A 97 -12.38 -1.12 18.33
CA ASN A 97 -11.24 -2.00 18.43
C ASN A 97 -11.65 -3.48 18.45
N ASN A 98 -12.78 -3.84 19.08
CA ASN A 98 -13.34 -5.18 18.98
C ASN A 98 -13.79 -5.49 17.55
N GLN A 99 -14.50 -4.56 16.89
CA GLN A 99 -14.89 -4.72 15.49
C GLN A 99 -13.68 -4.93 14.57
N LEU A 100 -12.63 -4.11 14.73
CA LEU A 100 -11.37 -4.28 13.99
C LEU A 100 -10.75 -5.65 14.27
N ARG A 101 -10.67 -6.07 15.54
CA ARG A 101 -10.08 -7.34 15.94
C ARG A 101 -10.85 -8.53 15.41
N ASP A 102 -12.18 -8.49 15.45
CA ASP A 102 -13.06 -9.53 14.95
C ASP A 102 -12.92 -9.64 13.43
N GLY A 103 -12.95 -8.52 12.71
CA GLY A 103 -12.72 -8.48 11.27
C GLY A 103 -11.33 -8.98 10.85
N ILE A 104 -10.27 -8.63 11.60
CA ILE A 104 -8.93 -9.20 11.39
C ILE A 104 -8.90 -10.71 11.66
N THR A 105 -9.64 -11.18 12.67
CA THR A 105 -9.71 -12.60 13.03
C THR A 105 -10.40 -13.42 11.94
N ASP A 106 -11.49 -12.90 11.39
CA ASP A 106 -12.21 -13.54 10.29
C ASP A 106 -11.39 -13.53 9.00
N MET A 107 -10.77 -12.38 8.66
CA MET A 107 -9.81 -12.29 7.56
C MET A 107 -8.65 -13.27 7.72
N ARG A 108 -8.08 -13.39 8.93
CA ARG A 108 -7.00 -14.35 9.22
C ARG A 108 -7.46 -15.78 8.96
N ARG A 109 -8.65 -16.15 9.42
CA ARG A 109 -9.22 -17.47 9.24
C ARG A 109 -9.37 -17.80 7.76
N GLU A 110 -10.01 -16.91 7.00
CA GLU A 110 -10.27 -17.10 5.57
C GLU A 110 -8.97 -17.22 4.76
N VAL A 111 -8.02 -16.31 4.98
CA VAL A 111 -6.75 -16.29 4.23
C VAL A 111 -5.86 -17.48 4.61
N THR A 112 -5.87 -17.89 5.88
CA THR A 112 -5.15 -19.09 6.33
C THR A 112 -5.75 -20.37 5.72
N ASN A 113 -7.07 -20.47 5.67
CA ASN A 113 -7.74 -21.60 5.03
C ASN A 113 -7.39 -21.68 3.54
N SER A 114 -7.49 -20.55 2.82
CA SER A 114 -7.09 -20.45 1.40
C SER A 114 -5.63 -20.86 1.18
N PHE A 115 -4.73 -20.41 2.06
CA PHE A 115 -3.31 -20.79 2.03
C PHE A 115 -3.09 -22.30 2.26
N ASP A 116 -3.71 -22.87 3.30
CA ASP A 116 -3.58 -24.30 3.63
C ASP A 116 -4.20 -25.20 2.55
N ASP A 117 -5.34 -24.80 1.97
CA ASP A 117 -5.98 -25.47 0.84
C ASP A 117 -5.09 -25.43 -0.41
N GLY A 118 -4.47 -24.28 -0.67
CA GLY A 118 -3.50 -24.11 -1.75
C GLY A 118 -2.31 -25.07 -1.64
N PHE A 119 -1.70 -25.18 -0.46
CA PHE A 119 -0.60 -26.13 -0.24
C PHE A 119 -1.06 -27.58 -0.34
N THR A 120 -2.30 -27.89 0.05
CA THR A 120 -2.89 -29.21 -0.17
C THR A 120 -3.02 -29.51 -1.67
N ASN A 121 -3.43 -28.54 -2.48
CA ASN A 121 -3.49 -28.68 -3.93
C ASN A 121 -2.10 -28.87 -4.56
N ILE A 122 -1.08 -28.12 -4.10
CA ILE A 122 0.31 -28.27 -4.56
C ILE A 122 0.83 -29.69 -4.30
N ARG A 123 0.53 -30.28 -3.13
CA ARG A 123 0.90 -31.67 -2.84
C ARG A 123 0.22 -32.69 -3.76
N ARG A 124 -1.03 -32.46 -4.15
CA ARG A 124 -1.71 -33.33 -5.13
C ARG A 124 -1.02 -33.23 -6.49
N LYS A 125 -0.80 -32.00 -6.99
CA LYS A 125 -0.07 -31.76 -8.25
C LYS A 125 1.35 -32.33 -8.25
N LEU A 126 2.03 -32.34 -7.10
CA LEU A 126 3.35 -32.98 -6.97
C LEU A 126 3.27 -34.47 -7.33
N ASN A 127 2.27 -35.19 -6.85
CA ASN A 127 2.11 -36.60 -7.16
C ASN A 127 1.86 -36.79 -8.67
N ASP A 128 0.99 -35.97 -9.26
CA ASP A 128 0.72 -35.98 -10.71
C ASP A 128 2.01 -35.72 -11.51
N TYR A 129 2.81 -34.72 -11.13
CA TYR A 129 4.08 -34.40 -11.78
C TYR A 129 5.13 -35.51 -11.62
N ILE A 130 5.15 -36.19 -10.46
CA ILE A 130 6.05 -37.33 -10.22
C ILE A 130 5.67 -38.52 -11.09
N GLU A 131 4.39 -38.79 -11.28
CA GLU A 131 3.88 -39.86 -12.15
C GLU A 131 4.19 -39.58 -13.62
N GLU A 132 3.97 -38.35 -14.09
CA GLU A 132 4.18 -37.97 -15.50
C GLU A 132 5.65 -37.78 -15.90
N MET A 133 6.51 -37.34 -14.97
CA MET A 133 7.84 -36.81 -15.28
C MET A 133 8.94 -37.33 -14.34
N THR A 134 8.88 -38.61 -13.96
CA THR A 134 9.86 -39.23 -13.04
C THR A 134 11.33 -39.07 -13.51
N ASP A 135 11.57 -38.94 -14.81
CA ASP A 135 12.91 -38.76 -15.40
C ASP A 135 13.42 -37.30 -15.41
N LYS A 136 12.57 -36.33 -15.03
CA LYS A 136 12.84 -34.88 -15.08
C LYS A 136 12.56 -34.16 -13.75
N PRO A 137 13.27 -34.54 -12.67
CA PRO A 137 13.07 -34.03 -11.31
C PRO A 137 13.31 -32.52 -11.16
N GLN A 138 14.26 -31.95 -11.90
CA GLN A 138 14.45 -30.49 -11.94
C GLN A 138 13.21 -29.77 -12.48
N LYS A 139 12.54 -30.36 -13.48
CA LYS A 139 11.32 -29.77 -14.04
C LYS A 139 10.18 -29.83 -13.02
N ILE A 140 10.06 -30.93 -12.28
CA ILE A 140 9.09 -31.06 -11.16
C ILE A 140 9.35 -29.95 -10.13
N ALA A 141 10.59 -29.76 -9.70
CA ALA A 141 10.94 -28.72 -8.73
C ALA A 141 10.57 -27.30 -9.21
N ASN A 142 10.87 -26.97 -10.46
CA ASN A 142 10.51 -25.67 -11.05
C ASN A 142 8.99 -25.45 -11.14
N LEU A 143 8.24 -26.52 -11.45
CA LEU A 143 6.77 -26.46 -11.48
C LEU A 143 6.22 -26.21 -10.08
N ILE A 144 6.72 -26.91 -9.06
CA ILE A 144 6.31 -26.68 -7.66
C ILE A 144 6.68 -25.27 -7.19
N GLU A 145 7.86 -24.75 -7.55
CA GLU A 145 8.25 -23.36 -7.28
C GLU A 145 7.22 -22.38 -7.88
N THR A 146 6.85 -22.58 -9.14
CA THR A 146 5.85 -21.75 -9.84
C THR A 146 4.47 -21.82 -9.18
N GLU A 147 4.05 -23.00 -8.72
CA GLU A 147 2.76 -23.20 -8.05
C GLU A 147 2.72 -22.53 -6.67
N ILE A 148 3.84 -22.59 -5.93
CA ILE A 148 3.98 -21.86 -4.66
C ILE A 148 3.91 -20.35 -4.91
N ASP A 149 4.65 -19.82 -5.88
CA ASP A 149 4.62 -18.40 -6.21
C ASP A 149 3.21 -17.92 -6.61
N ALA A 150 2.51 -18.72 -7.42
CA ALA A 150 1.13 -18.46 -7.81
C ALA A 150 0.17 -18.42 -6.60
N LEU A 151 0.30 -19.37 -5.68
CA LEU A 151 -0.48 -19.41 -4.45
C LEU A 151 -0.24 -18.16 -3.58
N ILE A 152 1.02 -17.77 -3.38
CA ILE A 152 1.35 -16.58 -2.60
C ILE A 152 0.81 -15.30 -3.22
N SER A 153 0.88 -15.20 -4.55
CA SER A 153 0.28 -14.10 -5.28
C SER A 153 -1.24 -14.06 -5.09
N GLN A 154 -1.92 -15.20 -5.18
CA GLN A 154 -3.36 -15.31 -4.97
C GLN A 154 -3.75 -14.90 -3.54
N VAL A 155 -3.05 -15.41 -2.53
CA VAL A 155 -3.26 -15.05 -1.11
C VAL A 155 -3.10 -13.54 -0.90
N GLY A 156 -2.09 -12.92 -1.53
CA GLY A 156 -1.91 -11.47 -1.51
C GLY A 156 -3.08 -10.70 -2.16
N LYS A 157 -3.61 -11.19 -3.29
CA LYS A 157 -4.79 -10.62 -3.94
C LYS A 157 -6.05 -10.74 -3.12
N GLU A 158 -6.21 -11.80 -2.34
CA GLU A 158 -7.39 -12.01 -1.48
C GLU A 158 -7.33 -11.16 -0.21
N LEU A 159 -6.14 -10.97 0.36
CA LEU A 159 -5.94 -10.20 1.58
C LEU A 159 -6.23 -8.70 1.40
N THR A 160 -5.82 -8.13 0.27
CA THR A 160 -5.97 -6.69 -0.02
C THR A 160 -7.43 -6.18 0.02
N PRO A 161 -8.38 -6.74 -0.76
CA PRO A 161 -9.77 -6.26 -0.74
C PRO A 161 -10.44 -6.50 0.60
N LYS A 162 -10.09 -7.58 1.33
CA LYS A 162 -10.61 -7.83 2.68
C LYS A 162 -10.15 -6.75 3.67
N ALA A 163 -8.88 -6.37 3.61
CA ALA A 163 -8.35 -5.27 4.43
C ALA A 163 -9.03 -3.94 4.11
N GLN A 164 -9.28 -3.65 2.83
CA GLN A 164 -10.01 -2.44 2.42
C GLN A 164 -11.46 -2.44 2.89
N LEU A 165 -12.17 -3.57 2.79
CA LEU A 165 -13.53 -3.70 3.28
C LEU A 165 -13.60 -3.50 4.79
N LEU A 166 -12.69 -4.11 5.54
CA LEU A 166 -12.60 -3.92 7.00
C LEU A 166 -12.33 -2.45 7.36
N TYR A 167 -11.43 -1.79 6.64
CA TYR A 167 -11.14 -0.37 6.87
C TYR A 167 -12.40 0.49 6.66
N LYS A 168 -13.14 0.26 5.56
CA LYS A 168 -14.41 0.96 5.28
C LYS A 168 -15.48 0.68 6.34
N GLU A 169 -15.54 -0.54 6.86
CA GLU A 169 -16.50 -0.91 7.89
C GLU A 169 -16.22 -0.19 9.22
N VAL A 170 -14.94 -0.06 9.60
CA VAL A 170 -14.52 0.68 10.79
C VAL A 170 -14.67 2.19 10.59
N GLU A 171 -14.36 2.72 9.41
CA GLU A 171 -14.65 4.10 9.01
C GLU A 171 -16.15 4.41 9.15
N HIS A 172 -17.00 3.53 8.61
CA HIS A 172 -18.45 3.69 8.69
C HIS A 172 -18.97 3.64 10.14
N SER A 173 -18.49 2.70 10.95
CA SER A 173 -18.93 2.56 12.34
C SER A 173 -18.45 3.68 13.26
N THR A 174 -17.28 4.25 12.97
CA THR A 174 -16.72 5.38 13.73
C THR A 174 -17.21 6.73 13.21
N GLY A 175 -17.74 6.80 11.99
CA GLY A 175 -18.08 8.06 11.32
C GLY A 175 -16.87 8.97 11.16
N LEU A 176 -15.67 8.39 11.08
CA LEU A 176 -14.44 9.10 10.77
C LEU A 176 -14.18 8.96 9.29
N ASP A 177 -14.03 10.07 8.58
CA ASP A 177 -13.49 10.02 7.23
C ASP A 177 -11.99 9.69 7.33
N LEU A 178 -11.69 8.43 7.10
CA LEU A 178 -10.34 7.90 7.12
C LEU A 178 -9.70 7.97 5.73
N ASN A 179 -10.44 8.37 4.69
CA ASN A 179 -9.94 8.60 3.35
C ASN A 179 -9.76 10.10 3.08
N PRO A 180 -8.59 10.69 3.37
CA PRO A 180 -8.29 12.06 2.95
C PRO A 180 -8.17 12.16 1.42
N LEU A 181 -8.19 11.02 0.71
CA LEU A 181 -7.98 10.90 -0.73
C LEU A 181 -9.15 10.17 -1.40
N GLU A 182 -10.39 10.65 -1.22
CA GLU A 182 -11.30 10.63 -2.38
C GLU A 182 -10.75 11.63 -3.42
N VAL A 183 -9.75 11.18 -4.18
CA VAL A 183 -9.34 11.83 -5.43
C VAL A 183 -10.41 11.49 -6.47
N THR A 184 -11.64 11.94 -6.24
CA THR A 184 -12.76 11.79 -7.17
C THR A 184 -12.64 12.71 -8.39
N SER A 185 -11.47 13.28 -8.70
CA SER A 185 -11.31 14.16 -9.87
C SER A 185 -9.96 14.20 -10.57
N LEU A 186 -8.95 13.41 -10.17
CA LEU A 186 -7.93 13.04 -11.16
C LEU A 186 -8.49 11.80 -11.84
N GLU A 187 -9.18 12.04 -12.97
CA GLU A 187 -9.45 11.02 -13.97
C GLU A 187 -8.24 10.07 -14.00
N SER A 188 -8.47 8.86 -13.52
CA SER A 188 -7.62 7.72 -13.79
C SER A 188 -7.56 7.64 -15.31
N SER A 189 -6.54 8.27 -15.88
CA SER A 189 -6.06 7.94 -17.20
C SER A 189 -5.59 6.49 -17.07
N SER A 190 -6.52 5.55 -17.22
CA SER A 190 -6.21 4.17 -17.51
C SER A 190 -5.51 4.22 -18.87
N THR A 191 -4.22 4.51 -18.89
CA THR A 191 -3.38 4.06 -19.97
C THR A 191 -3.58 2.56 -19.98
N LYS A 192 -4.40 2.07 -20.93
CA LYS A 192 -4.53 0.66 -21.23
C LYS A 192 -3.10 0.18 -21.45
N ILE A 193 -2.53 -0.49 -20.45
CA ILE A 193 -1.28 -1.19 -20.61
C ILE A 193 -1.63 -2.33 -21.56
N SER A 194 -1.36 -2.12 -22.84
CA SER A 194 -1.52 -3.15 -23.85
C SER A 194 -0.53 -4.25 -23.50
N THR A 195 -1.04 -5.38 -23.00
CA THR A 195 -0.28 -6.60 -22.75
C THR A 195 0.25 -7.23 -24.04
N ASP A 196 -0.21 -6.75 -25.19
CA ASP A 196 0.15 -7.27 -26.52
C ASP A 196 1.60 -6.93 -26.95
N ASP A 197 2.25 -5.94 -26.33
CA ASP A 197 3.63 -5.55 -26.69
C ASP A 197 4.73 -6.23 -25.86
N ILE A 198 4.37 -7.10 -24.90
CA ILE A 198 5.36 -7.87 -24.13
C ILE A 198 5.48 -9.29 -24.72
N ASN A 199 5.83 -9.38 -25.99
CA ASN A 199 6.33 -10.64 -26.56
C ASN A 199 7.83 -10.76 -26.26
N LEU A 200 8.16 -10.95 -24.98
CA LEU A 200 9.52 -11.29 -24.57
C LEU A 200 9.80 -12.73 -25.02
N LYS A 201 10.45 -12.88 -26.19
CA LYS A 201 11.21 -14.09 -26.52
C LYS A 201 12.20 -14.34 -25.39
N ALA A 202 11.84 -15.24 -24.47
CA ALA A 202 12.63 -15.67 -23.34
C ALA A 202 13.92 -16.35 -23.84
N ARG A 203 14.96 -15.56 -24.08
CA ARG A 203 16.26 -16.05 -24.56
C ARG A 203 17.25 -16.07 -23.40
N GLY A 204 17.26 -17.15 -22.63
CA GLY A 204 18.41 -17.76 -21.92
C GLY A 204 19.31 -16.98 -20.94
N TRP A 205 19.38 -15.65 -20.94
CA TRP A 205 20.37 -14.89 -20.15
C TRP A 205 19.81 -14.37 -18.82
N TRP A 206 18.54 -13.96 -18.78
CA TRP A 206 17.82 -13.63 -17.53
C TRP A 206 17.76 -14.81 -16.56
N ASP A 207 17.66 -16.03 -17.10
CA ASP A 207 17.62 -17.27 -16.33
C ASP A 207 18.98 -17.62 -15.68
N LYS A 208 20.09 -17.05 -16.19
CA LYS A 208 21.44 -17.17 -15.62
C LYS A 208 21.74 -16.06 -14.61
N ALA A 209 21.27 -14.84 -14.85
CA ALA A 209 21.43 -13.71 -13.93
C ALA A 209 20.70 -13.95 -12.59
N MET A 210 19.50 -14.55 -12.64
CA MET A 210 18.73 -14.95 -11.45
C MET A 210 19.40 -16.07 -10.64
N LYS A 211 20.19 -16.94 -11.29
CA LYS A 211 20.92 -18.03 -10.61
C LYS A 211 22.21 -17.54 -9.92
N ALA A 212 22.86 -16.51 -10.45
CA ALA A 212 24.08 -15.93 -9.86
C ALA A 212 23.80 -15.03 -8.64
N SER A 213 22.66 -14.32 -8.62
CA SER A 213 22.26 -13.49 -7.48
C SER A 213 21.91 -14.29 -6.21
N ARG A 214 21.68 -15.61 -6.32
CA ARG A 214 21.29 -16.47 -5.19
C ARG A 214 22.49 -16.99 -4.37
N SER A 215 23.75 -16.83 -4.78
CA SER A 215 24.90 -17.51 -4.12
C SER A 215 25.89 -16.64 -3.33
N GLY A 216 25.68 -15.32 -3.16
CA GLY A 216 26.62 -14.54 -2.36
C GLY A 216 26.23 -13.09 -2.14
N MET A 217 26.32 -12.67 -0.87
CA MET A 217 26.23 -11.30 -0.35
C MET A 217 24.87 -10.60 -0.45
N MET A 218 24.21 -10.43 0.70
CA MET A 218 23.65 -9.16 1.21
C MET A 218 22.97 -9.42 2.57
N SER A 219 23.79 -9.51 3.60
CA SER A 219 23.35 -9.36 5.00
C SER A 219 23.13 -7.88 5.27
N GLY A 220 21.87 -7.46 5.39
CA GLY A 220 21.50 -6.14 5.89
C GLY A 220 21.06 -5.17 4.81
N PHE A 221 19.74 -4.97 4.72
CA PHE A 221 19.07 -3.91 3.96
C PHE A 221 19.52 -3.74 2.50
N SER A 222 18.86 -4.45 1.57
CA SER A 222 18.29 -3.87 0.34
C SER A 222 17.91 -4.96 -0.68
N ILE A 223 16.81 -4.71 -1.39
CA ILE A 223 16.39 -5.36 -2.66
C ILE A 223 15.78 -6.76 -2.51
N ALA A 224 14.50 -6.79 -2.14
CA ALA A 224 13.59 -7.85 -2.55
C ALA A 224 13.23 -7.63 -4.04
N ALA A 225 13.99 -8.29 -4.92
CA ALA A 225 13.66 -8.55 -6.32
C ALA A 225 14.03 -10.02 -6.54
N VAL A 226 13.17 -10.92 -6.99
CA VAL A 226 12.16 -10.87 -8.05
C VAL A 226 11.08 -11.92 -7.72
N GLY A 227 9.83 -11.57 -7.98
CA GLY A 227 8.61 -12.33 -7.67
C GLY A 227 7.38 -11.42 -7.46
N GLY A 228 7.59 -10.10 -7.39
CA GLY A 228 6.54 -9.11 -7.14
C GLY A 228 6.10 -8.33 -8.38
N ALA A 229 5.28 -8.95 -9.25
CA ALA A 229 4.52 -8.23 -10.27
C ALA A 229 3.00 -8.27 -10.03
N ILE A 230 2.57 -8.84 -8.92
CA ILE A 230 1.15 -8.95 -8.61
C ILE A 230 0.96 -8.75 -7.10
N GLY A 231 0.61 -7.52 -6.70
CA GLY A 231 0.32 -7.16 -5.32
C GLY A 231 1.00 -5.88 -4.81
N PHE A 232 1.43 -4.98 -5.70
CA PHE A 232 2.06 -3.71 -5.32
C PHE A 232 1.29 -2.49 -5.84
N ALA A 233 -0.04 -2.57 -5.92
CA ALA A 233 -0.89 -1.45 -6.33
C ALA A 233 -1.31 -0.52 -5.17
N ALA A 234 -0.72 -0.67 -3.98
CA ALA A 234 -1.03 0.21 -2.85
C ALA A 234 0.17 0.46 -1.91
N GLY A 235 1.40 0.37 -2.42
CA GLY A 235 2.58 0.65 -1.61
C GLY A 235 2.60 2.09 -1.07
N LEU A 236 3.24 2.26 0.08
CA LEU A 236 3.96 3.44 0.60
C LEU A 236 5.22 2.89 1.28
N PRO A 237 6.32 3.66 1.47
CA PRO A 237 7.53 3.12 2.07
C PRO A 237 7.40 3.01 3.60
N PHE A 238 6.48 3.76 4.22
CA PHE A 238 6.12 3.71 5.63
C PHE A 238 4.69 4.29 5.78
N GLY A 239 3.76 3.59 6.43
CA GLY A 239 2.57 4.24 7.04
C GLY A 239 1.24 4.35 6.26
N GLY A 240 0.89 3.46 5.33
CA GLY A 240 -0.46 3.46 4.75
C GLY A 240 -0.84 2.13 4.12
N VAL A 241 -1.87 1.50 4.68
CA VAL A 241 -2.74 0.33 4.37
C VAL A 241 -2.39 -0.67 3.23
N GLY A 242 -1.48 -0.42 2.28
CA GLY A 242 -1.32 -1.26 1.08
C GLY A 242 0.09 -1.72 0.69
N ALA A 243 1.12 -1.44 1.49
CA ALA A 243 2.51 -1.88 1.22
C ALA A 243 2.87 -3.26 1.77
N PHE A 244 2.00 -3.83 2.61
CA PHE A 244 2.24 -5.05 3.38
C PHE A 244 1.06 -5.96 3.12
N PRO A 245 1.24 -7.08 2.39
CA PRO A 245 1.91 -8.28 2.92
C PRO A 245 2.73 -9.10 1.88
N GLY A 246 2.68 -8.76 0.59
CA GLY A 246 3.21 -9.60 -0.49
C GLY A 246 4.73 -9.71 -0.51
N THR A 247 5.45 -8.63 -0.16
CA THR A 247 6.93 -8.61 -0.21
C THR A 247 7.58 -9.41 0.91
N THR A 248 7.04 -9.35 2.12
CA THR A 248 7.56 -10.15 3.25
C THR A 248 7.26 -11.63 3.09
N ILE A 249 6.07 -11.96 2.57
CA ILE A 249 5.70 -13.36 2.32
C ILE A 249 6.54 -13.91 1.14
N GLY A 250 6.69 -13.14 0.06
CA GLY A 250 7.49 -13.54 -1.11
C GLY A 250 8.98 -13.66 -0.82
N ALA A 251 9.57 -12.77 -0.02
CA ALA A 251 11.02 -12.80 0.26
C ALA A 251 11.44 -14.01 1.12
N ALA A 252 10.62 -14.36 2.11
CA ALA A 252 10.90 -15.50 2.98
C ALA A 252 10.74 -16.84 2.26
N ILE A 253 9.68 -16.97 1.43
CA ILE A 253 9.44 -18.17 0.62
C ILE A 253 10.47 -18.29 -0.51
N GLY A 254 10.90 -17.17 -1.11
CA GLY A 254 12.02 -17.16 -2.06
C GLY A 254 13.32 -17.70 -1.45
N GLY A 255 13.52 -17.52 -0.15
CA GLY A 255 14.66 -18.06 0.61
C GLY A 255 14.62 -19.59 0.77
N THR A 256 13.43 -20.19 0.93
CA THR A 256 13.30 -21.66 0.98
C THR A 256 13.39 -22.28 -0.40
N LEU A 257 12.80 -21.67 -1.41
CA LEU A 257 12.87 -22.09 -2.82
C LEU A 257 14.31 -22.01 -3.37
N GLY A 258 15.11 -21.05 -2.90
CA GLY A 258 16.54 -20.98 -3.19
C GLY A 258 17.33 -22.24 -2.77
N LYS A 259 16.94 -22.88 -1.65
CA LYS A 259 17.58 -24.10 -1.15
C LYS A 259 17.25 -25.32 -2.02
N VAL A 260 16.06 -25.34 -2.61
CA VAL A 260 15.60 -26.35 -3.58
C VAL A 260 16.54 -26.29 -4.77
N ALA A 261 16.58 -25.17 -5.48
CA ALA A 261 17.45 -24.99 -6.64
C ALA A 261 18.93 -25.28 -6.32
N GLY A 262 19.42 -24.87 -5.15
CA GLY A 262 20.77 -25.19 -4.69
C GLY A 262 21.04 -26.69 -4.49
N PHE A 263 20.08 -27.42 -3.91
CA PHE A 263 20.18 -28.89 -3.75
C PHE A 263 20.13 -29.61 -5.10
N PHE A 264 19.26 -29.18 -6.01
CA PHE A 264 19.11 -29.80 -7.33
C PHE A 264 20.28 -29.49 -8.29
N MET A 265 20.90 -28.31 -8.20
CA MET A 265 22.06 -27.96 -9.04
C MET A 265 23.40 -28.49 -8.52
N GLY A 266 23.53 -28.74 -7.20
CA GLY A 266 24.80 -29.15 -6.59
C GLY A 266 25.16 -30.64 -6.74
N THR A 267 24.26 -31.49 -7.23
CA THR A 267 24.43 -32.95 -7.20
C THR A 267 24.12 -33.60 -8.54
N LYS A 268 24.78 -33.14 -9.60
CA LYS A 268 24.63 -33.71 -10.95
C LYS A 268 24.80 -35.25 -10.96
N ASP A 269 25.72 -35.76 -10.14
CA ASP A 269 26.01 -37.19 -10.00
C ASP A 269 24.90 -37.99 -9.30
N SER A 270 24.11 -37.39 -8.40
CA SER A 270 22.99 -38.10 -7.74
C SER A 270 21.82 -38.39 -8.69
N TRP A 271 21.66 -37.59 -9.76
CA TRP A 271 20.53 -37.74 -10.68
C TRP A 271 20.79 -38.75 -11.78
N ASP A 272 22.04 -38.87 -12.23
CA ASP A 272 22.43 -39.89 -13.20
C ASP A 272 22.32 -41.31 -12.60
N ASP A 273 22.49 -41.44 -11.28
CA ASP A 273 22.23 -42.69 -10.56
C ASP A 273 20.73 -43.00 -10.38
N LEU A 274 19.88 -41.97 -10.28
CA LEU A 274 18.43 -42.17 -10.23
C LEU A 274 17.86 -42.66 -11.56
N ARG A 275 18.40 -42.20 -12.70
CA ARG A 275 17.99 -42.71 -14.03
C ARG A 275 18.19 -44.22 -14.22
N LYS A 276 19.06 -44.85 -13.42
CA LYS A 276 19.35 -46.28 -13.51
C LYS A 276 18.46 -47.15 -12.61
N LYS A 277 17.69 -46.53 -11.70
CA LYS A 277 16.83 -47.23 -10.74
C LYS A 277 15.40 -47.39 -11.25
N ASP A 278 14.67 -48.31 -10.64
CA ASP A 278 13.25 -48.59 -10.93
C ASP A 278 12.39 -47.31 -10.76
N GLN A 279 11.39 -47.13 -11.63
CA GLN A 279 10.53 -45.94 -11.64
C GLN A 279 9.86 -45.72 -10.27
N ILE A 280 9.41 -46.80 -9.63
CA ILE A 280 8.76 -46.73 -8.31
C ILE A 280 9.73 -46.25 -7.23
N GLU A 281 11.00 -46.66 -7.28
CA GLU A 281 12.02 -46.19 -6.34
C GLU A 281 12.33 -44.71 -6.55
N ASN A 282 12.40 -44.27 -7.81
CA ASN A 282 12.63 -42.87 -8.16
C ASN A 282 11.49 -41.96 -7.69
N GLN A 283 10.23 -42.37 -7.90
CA GLN A 283 9.07 -41.62 -7.41
C GLN A 283 9.13 -41.42 -5.89
N LYS A 284 9.43 -42.49 -5.14
CA LYS A 284 9.60 -42.42 -3.67
C LYS A 284 10.74 -41.49 -3.26
N ILE A 285 11.86 -41.52 -3.97
CA ILE A 285 13.01 -40.65 -3.65
C ILE A 285 12.68 -39.18 -3.94
N ILE A 286 12.04 -38.89 -5.08
CA ILE A 286 11.62 -37.53 -5.43
C ILE A 286 10.62 -36.99 -4.39
N ALA A 287 9.57 -37.75 -4.08
CA ALA A 287 8.59 -37.36 -3.06
C ALA A 287 9.24 -37.14 -1.69
N LYS A 288 10.12 -38.05 -1.26
CA LYS A 288 10.85 -37.95 0.02
C LYS A 288 11.73 -36.69 0.10
N LYS A 289 12.19 -36.16 -1.03
CA LYS A 289 13.02 -34.96 -1.08
C LYS A 289 12.20 -33.68 -1.20
N ILE A 290 11.13 -33.67 -1.99
CA ILE A 290 10.31 -32.47 -2.25
C ILE A 290 9.29 -32.21 -1.14
N ASN A 291 8.69 -33.24 -0.54
CA ASN A 291 7.69 -33.06 0.52
C ASN A 291 8.21 -32.21 1.71
N PRO A 292 9.40 -32.47 2.27
CA PRO A 292 9.94 -31.62 3.34
C PRO A 292 10.09 -30.15 2.94
N ILE A 293 10.44 -29.87 1.68
CA ILE A 293 10.54 -28.50 1.16
C ILE A 293 9.17 -27.82 1.14
N ILE A 294 8.13 -28.53 0.70
CA ILE A 294 6.76 -28.03 0.68
C ILE A 294 6.28 -27.78 2.12
N ASP A 295 6.56 -28.71 3.03
CA ASP A 295 6.19 -28.58 4.45
C ASP A 295 6.89 -27.38 5.12
N ASP A 296 8.19 -27.22 4.89
CA ASP A 296 8.97 -26.09 5.40
C ASP A 296 8.46 -24.76 4.80
N SER A 297 8.16 -24.74 3.50
CA SER A 297 7.63 -23.55 2.82
C SER A 297 6.22 -23.19 3.30
N GLN A 298 5.35 -24.17 3.55
CA GLN A 298 4.03 -23.94 4.15
C GLN A 298 4.18 -23.36 5.56
N LYS A 299 5.04 -23.95 6.39
CA LYS A 299 5.27 -23.50 7.76
C LYS A 299 5.85 -22.09 7.83
N GLU A 300 6.83 -21.79 6.98
CA GLU A 300 7.43 -20.46 6.88
C GLU A 300 6.44 -19.44 6.31
N GLY A 301 5.76 -19.77 5.21
CA GLY A 301 4.72 -18.93 4.62
C GLY A 301 3.59 -18.61 5.61
N ARG A 302 3.13 -19.60 6.39
CA ARG A 302 2.11 -19.41 7.43
C ARG A 302 2.57 -18.46 8.52
N ARG A 303 3.79 -18.62 9.04
CA ARG A 303 4.36 -17.70 10.03
C ARG A 303 4.45 -16.28 9.49
N ASN A 304 4.84 -16.11 8.24
CA ASN A 304 4.95 -14.78 7.62
C ASN A 304 3.59 -14.15 7.36
N LEU A 305 2.60 -14.95 6.94
CA LEU A 305 1.21 -14.53 6.80
C LEU A 305 0.65 -14.06 8.15
N ASP A 306 0.79 -14.85 9.21
CA ASP A 306 0.34 -14.51 10.56
C ASP A 306 0.99 -13.21 11.06
N ASN A 307 2.30 -13.08 10.86
CA ASN A 307 3.05 -11.88 11.20
C ASN A 307 2.57 -10.66 10.41
N ALA A 308 2.29 -10.83 9.11
CA ALA A 308 1.82 -9.75 8.26
C ALA A 308 0.42 -9.27 8.69
N ILE A 309 -0.49 -10.19 8.99
CA ILE A 309 -1.84 -9.87 9.49
C ILE A 309 -1.76 -9.19 10.86
N THR A 310 -0.88 -9.66 11.75
CA THR A 310 -0.66 -9.02 13.06
C THR A 310 -0.11 -7.60 12.93
N LYS A 311 0.77 -7.35 11.96
CA LYS A 311 1.28 -5.99 11.68
C LYS A 311 0.19 -5.09 11.09
N LEU A 312 -0.64 -5.63 10.20
CA LEU A 312 -1.80 -4.91 9.65
C LEU A 312 -2.78 -4.51 10.76
N GLU A 313 -3.11 -5.41 11.68
CA GLU A 313 -3.96 -5.15 12.84
C GLU A 313 -3.43 -3.98 13.68
N ARG A 314 -2.15 -4.04 14.07
CA ARG A 314 -1.50 -2.98 14.85
C ARG A 314 -1.51 -1.65 14.09
N PHE A 315 -1.15 -1.69 12.81
CA PHE A 315 -1.13 -0.50 11.97
C PHE A 315 -2.51 0.16 11.88
N MET A 316 -3.56 -0.59 11.55
CA MET A 316 -4.93 -0.06 11.45
C MET A 316 -5.40 0.55 12.78
N ARG A 317 -5.14 -0.15 13.90
CA ARG A 317 -5.51 0.33 15.23
C ARG A 317 -4.79 1.62 15.60
N ASP A 318 -3.48 1.67 15.37
CA ASP A 318 -2.63 2.79 15.76
C ASP A 318 -2.97 4.03 14.89
N GLU A 319 -3.15 3.84 13.58
CA GLU A 319 -3.60 4.89 12.63
C GLU A 319 -4.96 5.48 13.01
N LEU A 320 -5.95 4.63 13.31
CA LEU A 320 -7.28 5.07 13.76
C LEU A 320 -7.19 5.93 15.01
N LEU A 321 -6.41 5.47 16.00
CA LEU A 321 -6.24 6.17 17.26
C LEU A 321 -5.53 7.51 17.08
N GLU A 322 -4.51 7.55 16.21
CA GLU A 322 -3.77 8.77 15.87
C GLU A 322 -4.69 9.80 15.20
N ARG A 323 -5.51 9.38 14.23
CA ARG A 323 -6.49 10.27 13.58
C ARG A 323 -7.55 10.80 14.51
N ILE A 324 -8.11 9.96 15.38
CA ILE A 324 -9.08 10.41 16.40
C ILE A 324 -8.46 11.49 17.28
N LYS A 325 -7.21 11.29 17.73
CA LYS A 325 -6.49 12.27 18.54
C LYS A 325 -6.19 13.56 17.78
N SER A 326 -5.74 13.47 16.52
CA SER A 326 -5.42 14.65 15.71
C SER A 326 -6.67 15.49 15.42
N GLN A 327 -7.77 14.85 15.01
CA GLN A 327 -9.04 15.55 14.77
C GLN A 327 -9.55 16.21 16.06
N LYS A 328 -9.46 15.52 17.20
CA LYS A 328 -9.86 16.09 18.50
C LYS A 328 -9.06 17.34 18.80
N LYS A 329 -7.73 17.27 18.68
CA LYS A 329 -6.84 18.41 18.89
C LYS A 329 -7.19 19.58 17.96
N THR A 330 -7.45 19.30 16.69
CA THR A 330 -7.86 20.31 15.70
C THR A 330 -9.15 21.02 16.11
N TYR A 331 -10.14 20.29 16.64
CA TYR A 331 -11.37 20.89 17.16
C TYR A 331 -11.16 21.70 18.44
N GLU A 332 -10.29 21.24 19.35
CA GLU A 332 -9.92 22.00 20.56
C GLU A 332 -9.23 23.33 20.22
N GLU A 333 -8.30 23.32 19.27
CA GLU A 333 -7.64 24.52 18.79
C GLU A 333 -8.62 25.48 18.11
N SER A 334 -9.57 24.95 17.34
CA SER A 334 -10.64 25.73 16.70
C SER A 334 -11.55 26.38 17.74
N LEU A 335 -11.97 25.65 18.78
CA LEU A 335 -12.77 26.16 19.89
C LEU A 335 -12.04 27.24 20.67
N ASN A 336 -10.78 27.00 21.02
CA ASN A 336 -9.95 27.98 21.74
C ASN A 336 -9.79 29.27 20.93
N SER A 337 -9.65 29.16 19.61
CA SER A 337 -9.54 30.31 18.71
C SER A 337 -10.83 31.13 18.64
N ILE A 338 -12.00 30.47 18.63
CA ILE A 338 -13.31 31.13 18.69
C ILE A 338 -13.52 31.83 20.04
N LYS A 339 -13.32 31.11 21.15
CA LYS A 339 -13.49 31.62 22.53
C LYS A 339 -12.61 32.83 22.82
N LYS A 340 -11.35 32.81 22.38
CA LYS A 340 -10.42 33.93 22.55
C LYS A 340 -10.86 35.20 21.80
N LYS A 341 -11.60 35.07 20.70
CA LYS A 341 -12.01 36.20 19.84
C LYS A 341 -13.41 36.73 20.13
N SER A 342 -14.29 35.95 20.73
CA SER A 342 -15.65 36.35 21.12
C SER A 342 -15.73 37.71 21.87
N PRO A 343 -14.83 38.06 22.81
CA PRO A 343 -14.91 39.34 23.54
C PRO A 343 -14.50 40.59 22.75
N THR A 344 -13.77 40.44 21.62
CA THR A 344 -13.11 41.55 20.90
C THR A 344 -13.67 41.79 19.49
N PHE A 345 -14.85 41.23 19.22
CA PHE A 345 -15.41 41.06 17.89
C PHE A 345 -15.63 42.36 17.10
N SER A 346 -15.84 43.50 17.78
CA SER A 346 -16.20 44.75 17.10
C SER A 346 -15.05 45.46 16.39
N THR A 347 -13.78 45.22 16.78
CA THR A 347 -12.62 45.96 16.23
C THR A 347 -11.48 45.08 15.70
N GLY A 348 -11.31 43.84 16.18
CA GLY A 348 -10.18 42.98 15.82
C GLY A 348 -10.32 42.12 14.55
N CYS A 349 -11.56 41.90 14.05
CA CYS A 349 -11.77 40.94 12.96
C CYS A 349 -11.20 41.40 11.61
N ARG A 350 -11.19 42.71 11.31
CA ARG A 350 -10.66 43.20 10.02
C ARG A 350 -9.17 42.90 9.83
N THR A 351 -8.36 43.11 10.87
CA THR A 351 -6.91 42.87 10.82
C THR A 351 -6.61 41.38 10.71
N THR A 352 -7.32 40.56 11.48
CA THR A 352 -7.14 39.11 11.48
C THR A 352 -7.57 38.48 10.15
N PHE A 353 -8.70 38.91 9.60
CA PHE A 353 -9.16 38.50 8.27
C PHE A 353 -8.14 38.84 7.18
N SER A 354 -7.55 40.04 7.22
CA SER A 354 -6.50 40.43 6.28
C SER A 354 -5.25 39.56 6.41
N ARG A 355 -4.91 39.10 7.62
CA ARG A 355 -3.75 38.23 7.85
C ARG A 355 -4.02 36.81 7.34
N ILE A 356 -5.18 36.23 7.65
CA ILE A 356 -5.56 34.88 7.19
C ILE A 356 -5.64 34.83 5.66
N THR A 357 -6.25 35.83 5.03
CA THR A 357 -6.35 35.89 3.56
C THR A 357 -4.98 36.05 2.89
N ALA A 358 -4.03 36.75 3.53
CA ALA A 358 -2.65 36.81 3.09
C ALA A 358 -1.93 35.46 3.25
N THR A 359 -2.08 34.79 4.40
CA THR A 359 -1.48 33.46 4.63
C THR A 359 -2.00 32.41 3.65
N LEU A 360 -3.29 32.45 3.30
CA LEU A 360 -3.90 31.54 2.34
C LEU A 360 -3.62 31.91 0.88
N GLY A 361 -2.84 32.97 0.60
CA GLY A 361 -2.56 33.43 -0.76
C GLY A 361 -3.81 33.89 -1.52
N ILE A 362 -4.94 34.13 -0.84
CA ILE A 362 -6.18 34.59 -1.46
C ILE A 362 -5.98 36.07 -1.80
N SER A 363 -5.55 36.33 -3.04
CA SER A 363 -5.32 37.69 -3.52
C SER A 363 -6.53 38.58 -3.27
N ARG A 364 -6.29 39.81 -2.76
CA ARG A 364 -7.33 40.85 -2.59
C ARG A 364 -8.21 41.04 -3.83
N ARG A 365 -7.68 40.75 -5.02
CA ARG A 365 -8.42 40.81 -6.29
C ARG A 365 -9.63 39.87 -6.29
N TYR A 366 -9.47 38.64 -5.81
CA TYR A 366 -10.54 37.62 -5.77
C TYR A 366 -11.68 38.03 -4.83
N LEU A 367 -11.32 38.58 -3.66
CA LEU A 367 -12.31 39.10 -2.69
C LEU A 367 -13.05 40.33 -3.23
N SER A 368 -12.35 41.24 -3.93
CA SER A 368 -12.98 42.41 -4.56
C SER A 368 -13.97 42.01 -5.66
N ALA A 369 -13.65 40.98 -6.45
CA ALA A 369 -14.52 40.48 -7.51
C ALA A 369 -15.81 39.86 -6.93
N ARG A 370 -15.70 39.07 -5.85
CA ARG A 370 -16.85 38.48 -5.17
C ARG A 370 -17.77 39.53 -4.53
N SER A 371 -17.19 40.58 -3.93
CA SER A 371 -17.95 41.71 -3.38
C SER A 371 -18.77 42.43 -4.45
N LYS A 372 -18.15 42.76 -5.60
CA LYS A 372 -18.83 43.39 -6.73
C LYS A 372 -19.95 42.53 -7.30
N ASN A 373 -19.75 41.21 -7.39
CA ASN A 373 -20.79 40.29 -7.87
C ASN A 373 -21.99 40.21 -6.90
N ARG A 374 -21.74 40.22 -5.58
CA ARG A 374 -22.82 40.24 -4.57
C ARG A 374 -23.63 41.53 -4.61
N GLN A 375 -22.99 42.68 -4.85
CA GLN A 375 -23.69 43.96 -5.04
C GLN A 375 -24.50 43.99 -6.34
N ARG A 376 -23.98 43.42 -7.44
CA ARG A 376 -24.75 43.27 -8.69
C ARG A 376 -25.99 42.41 -8.48
N ASN A 377 -25.86 41.25 -7.84
CA ASN A 377 -27.00 40.36 -7.61
C ASN A 377 -28.07 40.98 -6.69
N ARG A 378 -27.69 41.80 -5.71
CA ARG A 378 -28.66 42.57 -4.91
C ARG A 378 -29.44 43.59 -5.76
N LYS A 379 -28.75 44.34 -6.64
CA LYS A 379 -29.41 45.30 -7.55
C LYS A 379 -30.37 44.62 -8.53
N VAL A 380 -30.03 43.41 -9.00
CA VAL A 380 -30.91 42.64 -9.89
C VAL A 380 -32.14 42.14 -9.13
N ALA A 381 -31.99 41.70 -7.88
CA ALA A 381 -33.12 41.28 -7.05
C ALA A 381 -34.07 42.45 -6.72
N ASP A 382 -33.54 43.62 -6.35
CA ASP A 382 -34.37 44.80 -6.04
C ASP A 382 -35.14 45.31 -7.28
N ASN A 383 -34.56 45.20 -8.49
CA ASN A 383 -35.22 45.58 -9.73
C ASN A 383 -36.25 44.56 -10.23
N SER A 384 -36.27 43.34 -9.68
CA SER A 384 -37.22 42.29 -10.07
C SER A 384 -38.52 42.27 -9.24
N VAL A 385 -38.64 43.20 -8.29
CA VAL A 385 -39.81 43.34 -7.39
C VAL A 385 -40.64 44.60 -7.70
N GLN A 386 -40.25 45.36 -8.73
CA GLN A 386 -41.05 46.43 -9.35
C GLN A 386 -41.68 45.91 -10.64
#